data_AF-A0A1B1YA50-F1
#
_entry.id   AF-A0A1B1YA50-F1
#
_cell.length_a   1.000
_cell.length_b   1.000
_cell.length_c   1.000
_cell.angle_alpha   90.00
_cell.angle_beta   90.00
_cell.angle_gamma   90.00
#
_symmetry.space_group_name_H-M   'P 1'
#
loop_
_entity.id
_entity.type
_entity.pdbx_description
1 polymer ?
#
loop_
_entity_poly.entity_id
_entity_poly.type
_entity_poly.pdbx_seq_one_letter_code
_entity_poly.pdbx_strand_id
1 'polypeptide(L)' 'MKNVLITGSNSFIGTNFEKWLKKYPDKYNVETIDMKNKTWKDKDFSRFDVVFHVAGIAHVSSNHKLRDCYSLK' A
#
# COMPACT_ATOMS: atom_id res chain seq x y z
N MET A 1 -8.30 -2.37 -19.17
CA MET A 1 -8.42 -2.54 -17.71
C MET A 1 -7.04 -2.87 -17.15
N LYS A 2 -6.55 -2.11 -16.17
CA LYS A 2 -5.30 -2.39 -15.44
C LYS A 2 -5.62 -2.76 -14.01
N ASN A 3 -5.04 -3.85 -13.53
CA ASN A 3 -5.19 -4.34 -12.16
C ASN A 3 -4.14 -3.69 -11.26
N VAL A 4 -4.60 -2.88 -10.31
CA VAL A 4 -3.73 -2.13 -9.39
C VAL A 4 -3.92 -2.67 -7.98
N LEU A 5 -2.81 -3.07 -7.35
CA LEU A 5 -2.77 -3.39 -5.93
C LEU A 5 -2.16 -2.22 -5.15
N ILE A 6 -2.92 -1.65 -4.22
CA ILE A 6 -2.41 -0.64 -3.28
C ILE A 6 -2.09 -1.34 -1.96
N THR A 7 -0.87 -1.17 -1.46
CA THR A 7 -0.49 -1.75 -0.16
C THR A 7 -0.40 -0.68 0.92
N GLY A 8 -0.77 -1.00 2.16
CA GLY A 8 -0.92 -0.01 3.22
C GLY A 8 -2.36 0.52 3.24
N SER A 9 -3.31 -0.41 3.25
CA SER A 9 -4.75 -0.13 3.33
C SER A 9 -5.07 0.90 4.41
N ASN A 10 -6.08 1.74 4.17
CA ASN A 10 -6.53 2.81 5.07
C ASN A 10 -5.50 3.92 5.34
N SER A 11 -4.35 3.93 4.67
CA SER A 11 -3.45 5.09 4.68
C SER A 11 -4.09 6.29 3.96
N PHE A 12 -3.73 7.51 4.36
CA PHE A 12 -4.25 8.73 3.73
C PHE A 12 -3.95 8.77 2.23
N ILE A 13 -2.70 8.49 1.84
CA ILE A 13 -2.29 8.49 0.43
C ILE A 13 -3.00 7.40 -0.36
N GLY A 14 -3.01 6.15 0.14
CA GLY A 14 -3.67 5.04 -0.53
C GLY A 14 -5.16 5.26 -0.74
N THR A 15 -5.87 5.75 0.29
CA THR A 15 -7.31 6.00 0.24
C THR A 15 -7.67 7.11 -0.76
N ASN A 16 -6.90 8.20 -0.80
CA ASN A 16 -7.16 9.28 -1.76
C ASN A 16 -6.81 8.87 -3.19
N PHE A 17 -5.74 8.09 -3.38
CA PHE A 17 -5.37 7.55 -4.69
C PHE A 17 -6.44 6.57 -5.21
N GLU A 18 -6.93 5.66 -4.37
CA GLU A 18 -8.05 4.76 -4.71
C GLU A 18 -9.29 5.56 -5.15
N LYS A 19 -9.68 6.59 -4.38
CA LYS A 19 -10.81 7.48 -4.74
C LYS A 19 -10.58 8.18 -6.09
N TRP A 20 -9.36 8.57 -6.38
CA TRP A 20 -9.02 9.20 -7.66
C TRP A 20 -9.13 8.21 -8.83
N LEU A 21 -8.63 6.98 -8.66
CA LEU A 21 -8.75 5.92 -9.68
C LEU A 21 -10.20 5.49 -9.93
N LYS A 22 -11.06 5.50 -8.91
CA LYS A 22 -12.51 5.20 -9.02
C LYS A 22 -13.26 6.13 -9.98
N LYS A 23 -12.68 7.27 -10.37
CA LYS A 23 -13.23 8.14 -11.43
C LYS A 23 -13.14 7.52 -12.82
N TYR A 24 -12.37 6.44 -12.99
CA TYR A 24 -12.13 5.77 -14.27
C TYR A 24 -12.36 4.25 -14.14
N PRO A 25 -13.60 3.81 -13.85
CA PRO A 25 -13.91 2.40 -13.60
C PRO A 25 -13.60 1.49 -14.79
N ASP A 26 -13.71 1.99 -16.02
CA ASP A 26 -13.41 1.21 -17.24
C ASP A 26 -11.90 1.01 -17.48
N LYS A 27 -11.06 1.78 -16.76
CA LYS A 27 -9.61 1.77 -16.92
C LYS A 27 -8.92 0.97 -15.82
N TYR A 28 -9.41 1.03 -14.58
CA TYR A 28 -8.72 0.48 -13.43
C TYR A 28 -9.61 -0.43 -12.57
N ASN A 29 -9.09 -1.61 -12.26
CA ASN A 29 -9.57 -2.44 -11.18
C ASN A 29 -8.59 -2.30 -10.01
N VAL A 30 -9.09 -1.92 -8.83
CA VAL A 30 -8.26 -1.54 -7.69
C VAL A 30 -8.55 -2.44 -6.50
N GLU A 31 -7.50 -3.00 -5.92
CA GLU A 31 -7.56 -3.71 -4.65
C GLU A 31 -6.62 -3.09 -3.64
N THR A 32 -6.97 -3.20 -2.35
CA THR A 32 -6.13 -2.75 -1.24
C THR A 32 -5.79 -3.92 -0.31
N ILE A 33 -4.58 -3.93 0.24
CA ILE A 33 -4.18 -4.88 1.29
C ILE A 33 -3.45 -4.16 2.43
N ASP A 34 -3.65 -4.67 3.64
CA ASP A 34 -2.89 -4.25 4.81
C ASP A 34 -1.52 -4.94 4.86
N MET A 35 -0.56 -4.30 5.51
CA MET A 35 0.79 -4.83 5.72
C MET A 35 1.07 -5.17 7.19
N LYS A 36 0.12 -4.93 8.11
CA LYS A 36 0.32 -5.18 9.56
C LYS A 36 0.39 -6.66 9.91
N ASN A 37 -0.50 -7.48 9.36
CA ASN A 37 -0.49 -8.93 9.56
C ASN A 37 0.27 -9.61 8.41
N LYS A 38 0.64 -10.89 8.58
CA LYS A 38 1.44 -11.62 7.58
C LYS A 38 0.63 -12.14 6.39
N THR A 39 -0.68 -11.89 6.33
CA THR A 39 -1.57 -12.45 5.28
C THR A 39 -1.26 -11.91 3.89
N TRP A 40 -0.60 -10.75 3.78
CA TRP A 40 -0.11 -10.25 2.50
C TRP A 40 0.88 -11.20 1.82
N LYS A 41 1.58 -12.05 2.58
CA LYS A 41 2.53 -13.03 2.04
C LYS A 41 1.85 -14.15 1.26
N ASP A 42 0.59 -14.43 1.57
CA ASP A 42 -0.21 -15.48 0.95
C ASP A 42 -1.03 -14.96 -0.24
N LYS A 43 -0.98 -13.65 -0.50
CA LYS A 43 -1.64 -13.01 -1.63
C LYS A 43 -0.84 -13.30 -2.90
N ASP A 44 -1.51 -13.76 -3.96
CA ASP A 44 -0.89 -13.86 -5.29
C ASP A 44 -0.81 -12.48 -5.94
N PHE A 45 0.42 -12.02 -6.21
CA PHE A 45 0.71 -10.71 -6.82
C PHE A 45 0.75 -10.78 -8.36
N SER A 46 0.83 -11.97 -8.96
CA SER A 46 1.01 -12.14 -10.41
C SER A 46 -0.20 -11.63 -11.23
N ARG A 47 -1.36 -11.52 -10.59
CA ARG A 47 -2.61 -11.01 -11.20
C ARG A 47 -2.66 -9.49 -11.37
N PHE A 48 -1.72 -8.74 -10.81
CA PHE A 48 -1.70 -7.28 -10.84
C PHE A 48 -0.69 -6.76 -11.86
N ASP A 49 -1.09 -5.76 -12.64
CA ASP A 49 -0.20 -5.03 -13.54
C ASP A 49 0.72 -4.07 -12.75
N VAL A 50 0.23 -3.53 -11.64
CA VAL A 50 0.91 -2.48 -10.86
C VAL A 50 0.73 -2.73 -9.37
N VAL A 51 1.83 -2.61 -8.61
CA VAL A 51 1.83 -2.53 -7.15
C VAL A 51 2.18 -1.10 -6.73
N PHE A 52 1.23 -0.41 -6.09
CA PHE A 52 1.42 0.92 -5.54
C PHE A 52 1.66 0.82 -4.02
N HIS A 53 2.93 0.81 -3.63
CA HIS A 53 3.34 0.60 -2.25
C HIS A 53 3.35 1.92 -1.46
N VAL A 54 2.35 2.13 -0.59
CA VAL A 54 2.24 3.34 0.26
C VAL A 54 2.29 3.02 1.75
N ALA A 55 2.58 1.76 2.12
CA ALA A 55 2.90 1.42 3.49
C ALA A 55 4.26 2.04 3.83
N GLY A 56 4.30 2.84 4.88
CA GLY A 56 5.51 3.50 5.31
C GLY A 56 5.34 4.03 6.73
N ILE A 57 6.45 4.19 7.43
CA ILE A 57 6.41 4.74 8.78
C ILE A 57 6.62 6.25 8.69
N ALA A 58 5.52 7.00 8.73
CA ALA A 58 5.51 8.45 8.47
C ALA A 58 5.81 9.31 9.70
N HIS A 59 5.82 8.73 10.90
CA HIS A 59 6.21 9.41 12.14
C HIS A 59 7.41 8.72 12.77
N VAL A 60 8.59 9.27 12.47
CA VAL A 60 9.84 8.94 13.13
C VAL A 60 9.79 9.63 14.50
N SER A 61 9.46 8.89 15.56
CA SER A 61 9.61 9.46 16.90
C SER A 61 11.10 9.76 17.15
N SER A 62 11.43 10.82 17.89
CA SER A 62 12.79 11.08 18.39
C SER A 62 13.30 10.00 19.35
N ASN A 63 12.48 8.99 19.63
CA ASN A 63 12.81 7.86 20.49
C ASN A 63 13.85 6.97 19.80
N HIS A 64 15.08 7.04 20.31
CA HIS A 64 16.26 6.37 19.78
C HIS A 64 16.08 4.86 19.55
N LYS A 65 15.16 4.22 20.30
CA LYS A 65 14.86 2.78 20.23
C LYS A 65 14.18 2.33 18.94
N LEU A 66 13.64 3.25 18.14
CA LEU A 66 12.95 2.93 16.89
C LEU A 66 13.80 3.18 15.64
N ARG A 67 15.05 3.65 15.79
CA ARG A 67 15.97 3.93 14.66
C ARG A 67 16.13 2.74 13.71
N ASP A 68 16.23 1.54 14.25
CA ASP A 68 16.41 0.31 13.45
C ASP A 68 15.14 -0.07 12.67
N CYS A 69 13.96 0.37 13.11
CA CYS A 69 12.71 0.17 12.39
C CYS A 69 12.51 1.17 11.24
N TYR A 70 13.31 2.24 11.18
CA TYR A 70 13.21 3.32 10.19
C TYR A 70 14.36 3.33 9.19
N SER A 71 15.48 2.70 9.54
CA SER A 71 16.63 2.58 8.66
C SER A 71 16.44 1.37 7.76
N LEU A 72 15.86 1.62 6.58
CA LEU A 72 15.93 0.68 5.47
C LEU A 72 17.41 0.40 5.19
N LYS A 73 17.86 -0.83 5.47
CA LYS A 73 19.12 -1.39 4.96
C LYS A 73 18.87 -2.06 3.62
#